data_AF-A0A1C2DHE6-F1
#
_entry.id   AF-A0A1C2DHE6-F1
#
_cell.length_a   1.000
_cell.length_b   1.000
_cell.length_c   1.000
_cell.angle_alpha   90.00
_cell.angle_beta   90.00
_cell.angle_gamma   90.00
#
_symmetry.space_group_name_H-M   'P 1'
#
loop_
_entity.id
_entity.type
_entity.pdbx_description
1 polymer ?
#
loop_
_entity_poly.entity_id
_entity_poly.type
_entity_poly.pdbx_seq_one_letter_code
_entity_poly.pdbx_strand_id
1 'polypeptide(L)'
;MSEALAFGVVRLGGLEVAIDAQALEQVINWPARLQPHPLQGGALLGMFSLRGKALPLIELRSLLGAHDVSCHDPLEMVAIVNHQGRRLGIAVSGVSDVMKVEVRNLCRLGGEGTAVALLPELVLVENERMIYRLDLDALCGLPQVLTAQSRDVGDTVEVQDPSRELHHLLLFECEGKRYALDARAITELVDRPDMLPSKLGGDYCLGVVNRRGIDVPALSLNRVLGIDSPATAQAAQNQNQLLVLTSREGYRIGLVYDRMISIVRKRAHEILPLPRYGLREPGLFAGVVGLENGEQALLLEYRELLERKETLSFARIYQTSPSSQDAPGSRLMQMNQTCLVFQAAQPFVVPLDQVLEILDMPEHFVRFAQEETHLLGSFNLRGEQIPLVCLSSLIEGTTPPGNTLERVLLVKGERHSFGLVVNRTDSIETFTHPASEHPEGWEHGASIRGSVNDRMRSLVSIGKGDQVRWMTLINLSNIVRGLEMTGTEVQTQRLAG
;
A
#
# COMPACT_ATOMS: atom_id res chain seq x y z
N MET A 1 -24.03 22.67 38.82
CA MET A 1 -22.93 21.68 38.97
C MET A 1 -21.74 22.26 38.25
N SER A 2 -20.64 22.53 38.96
CA SER A 2 -19.44 23.14 38.37
C SER A 2 -18.75 22.10 37.49
N GLU A 3 -18.62 22.36 36.20
CA GLU A 3 -17.95 21.46 35.26
C GLU A 3 -16.44 21.59 35.49
N ALA A 4 -15.84 20.54 36.07
CA ALA A 4 -14.41 20.48 36.34
C ALA A 4 -13.71 19.73 35.20
N LEU A 5 -12.77 20.40 34.55
CA LEU A 5 -11.96 19.83 33.47
C LEU A 5 -10.72 19.18 34.08
N ALA A 6 -10.30 18.03 33.52
CA ALA A 6 -9.10 17.32 33.95
C ALA A 6 -7.96 17.59 32.98
N PHE A 7 -6.79 17.94 33.50
CA PHE A 7 -5.60 18.28 32.72
C PHE A 7 -4.39 17.49 33.19
N GLY A 8 -3.58 17.01 32.24
CA GLY A 8 -2.21 16.59 32.47
C GLY A 8 -1.27 17.78 32.30
N VAL A 9 -0.50 18.11 33.32
CA VAL A 9 0.44 19.23 33.32
C VAL A 9 1.83 18.73 32.93
N VAL A 10 2.34 19.26 31.83
CA VAL A 10 3.68 18.96 31.30
C VAL A 10 4.55 20.21 31.37
N ARG A 11 5.86 20.00 31.47
CA ARG A 11 6.85 21.06 31.54
C ARG A 11 7.56 21.25 30.20
N LEU A 12 7.74 22.50 29.80
CA LEU A 12 8.46 22.94 28.61
C LEU A 12 9.55 23.93 29.04
N GLY A 13 10.61 23.41 29.66
CA GLY A 13 11.62 24.25 30.33
C GLY A 13 11.02 24.97 31.53
N GLY A 14 11.06 26.30 31.56
CA GLY A 14 10.45 27.10 32.64
C GLY A 14 8.92 27.27 32.54
N LEU A 15 8.30 26.82 31.45
CA LEU A 15 6.87 26.97 31.21
C LEU A 15 6.10 25.70 31.58
N GLU A 16 4.99 25.82 32.29
CA GLU A 16 4.07 24.71 32.52
C GLU A 16 2.82 24.83 31.66
N VAL A 17 2.47 23.72 31.01
CA VAL A 17 1.37 23.66 30.05
C VAL A 17 0.42 22.53 30.43
N ALA A 18 -0.85 22.86 30.56
CA ALA A 18 -1.95 21.94 30.75
C ALA A 18 -2.47 21.44 29.40
N ILE A 19 -2.48 20.11 29.24
CA ILE A 19 -3.08 19.41 28.10
C ILE A 19 -4.33 18.70 28.61
N ASP A 20 -5.43 18.74 27.86
CA ASP A 20 -6.66 18.01 28.22
C ASP A 20 -6.36 16.52 28.45
N ALA A 21 -6.76 16.00 29.61
CA ALA A 21 -6.51 14.61 29.98
C ALA A 21 -7.18 13.61 29.04
N GLN A 22 -8.25 13.99 28.33
CA GLN A 22 -8.89 13.13 27.31
C GLN A 22 -8.06 13.06 26.03
N ALA A 23 -7.34 14.12 25.70
CA ALA A 23 -6.50 14.18 24.51
C ALA A 23 -5.07 13.67 24.77
N LEU A 24 -4.59 13.67 26.02
CA LEU A 24 -3.28 13.16 26.40
C LEU A 24 -3.33 11.64 26.60
N GLU A 25 -2.80 10.87 25.63
CA GLU A 25 -2.86 9.41 25.68
C GLU A 25 -1.81 8.81 26.64
N GLN A 26 -0.58 9.30 26.56
CA GLN A 26 0.54 8.83 27.39
C GLN A 26 1.73 9.78 27.27
N VAL A 27 2.62 9.76 28.27
CA VAL A 27 3.94 10.38 28.20
C VAL A 27 4.98 9.26 28.17
N ILE A 28 5.91 9.35 27.23
CA ILE A 28 7.00 8.38 27.05
C ILE A 28 8.35 9.07 27.22
N ASN A 29 9.38 8.28 27.49
CA ASN A 29 10.76 8.76 27.41
C ASN A 29 11.12 9.13 25.96
N TRP A 30 12.14 9.96 25.80
CA TRP A 30 12.67 10.34 24.50
C TRP A 30 12.95 9.10 23.63
N PRO A 31 12.50 9.08 22.36
CA PRO A 31 12.67 7.93 21.49
C PRO A 31 14.14 7.67 21.18
N ALA A 32 14.58 6.42 21.27
CA ALA A 32 15.97 6.02 20.99
C ALA A 32 16.41 6.30 19.54
N ARG A 33 15.46 6.39 18.60
CA ARG A 33 15.71 6.76 17.21
C ARG A 33 14.67 7.79 16.75
N LEU A 34 15.11 9.02 16.60
CA LEU A 34 14.36 10.08 15.92
C LEU A 34 14.88 10.18 14.48
N GLN A 35 14.00 9.97 13.50
CA GLN A 35 14.36 10.05 12.10
C GLN A 35 14.15 11.47 11.56
N PRO A 36 15.15 12.06 10.89
CA PRO A 36 15.00 13.36 10.27
C PRO A 36 13.94 13.29 9.17
N HIS A 37 13.01 14.26 9.17
CA HIS A 37 12.01 14.39 8.11
C HIS A 37 12.56 15.28 6.99
N PRO A 38 12.34 14.97 5.69
CA PRO A 38 12.86 15.79 4.58
C PRO A 38 12.40 17.25 4.58
N LEU A 39 11.24 17.53 5.19
CA LEU A 39 10.74 18.88 5.44
C LEU A 39 11.25 19.40 6.80
N GLN A 40 12.57 19.62 6.94
CA GLN A 40 13.11 20.23 8.16
C GLN A 40 12.85 21.73 8.16
N GLY A 41 12.04 22.19 9.12
CA GLY A 41 11.72 23.60 9.34
C GLY A 41 10.54 23.81 10.29
N GLY A 42 10.59 24.87 11.10
CA GLY A 42 9.53 25.21 12.05
C GLY A 42 9.57 24.35 13.33
N ALA A 43 8.43 23.78 13.71
CA ALA A 43 8.25 23.07 14.97
C ALA A 43 8.57 21.57 14.91
N LEU A 44 8.81 20.99 13.74
CA LEU A 44 9.06 19.56 13.61
C LEU A 44 10.50 19.20 13.96
N LEU A 45 10.69 18.35 14.97
CA LEU A 45 12.00 17.78 15.32
C LEU A 45 12.32 16.53 14.49
N GLY A 46 11.30 15.77 14.09
CA GLY A 46 11.46 14.57 13.29
C GLY A 46 10.29 13.60 13.43
N MET A 47 10.50 12.37 13.00
CA MET A 47 9.52 11.28 13.09
C MET A 47 10.05 10.17 13.99
N PHE A 48 9.19 9.53 14.78
CA PHE A 48 9.55 8.36 15.56
C PHE A 48 8.43 7.31 15.49
N SER A 49 8.77 6.04 15.77
CA SER A 49 7.80 4.95 15.79
C SER A 49 7.33 4.66 17.21
N LEU A 50 6.02 4.61 17.42
CA LEU A 50 5.39 4.18 18.66
C LEU A 50 4.44 3.01 18.35
N ARG A 51 4.79 1.81 18.82
CA ARG A 51 4.05 0.56 18.56
C ARG A 51 3.81 0.32 17.06
N GLY A 52 4.82 0.59 16.23
CA GLY A 52 4.76 0.39 14.78
C GLY A 52 4.04 1.50 14.01
N LYS A 53 3.46 2.51 14.68
CA LYS A 53 2.85 3.68 14.05
C LYS A 53 3.84 4.85 14.05
N ALA A 54 4.07 5.48 12.90
CA ALA A 54 4.91 6.67 12.80
C ALA A 54 4.18 7.89 13.38
N LEU A 55 4.85 8.63 14.26
CA LEU A 55 4.35 9.85 14.87
C LEU A 55 5.32 11.01 14.61
N PRO A 56 4.80 12.18 14.22
CA PRO A 56 5.60 13.40 14.18
C PRO A 56 5.90 13.84 15.61
N LEU A 57 7.16 14.21 15.86
CA LEU A 57 7.61 14.84 17.10
C LEU A 57 7.81 16.33 16.83
N ILE A 58 7.06 17.16 17.55
CA ILE A 58 7.18 18.61 17.46
C ILE A 58 7.74 19.21 18.76
N GLU A 59 8.40 20.35 18.62
CA GLU A 59 8.80 21.23 19.71
C GLU A 59 7.84 22.42 19.77
N LEU A 60 7.04 22.50 20.85
CA LEU A 60 6.07 23.60 21.01
C LEU A 60 6.76 24.96 21.25
N ARG A 61 7.98 24.98 21.82
CA ARG A 61 8.71 26.21 22.15
C ARG A 61 8.96 27.10 20.94
N SER A 62 9.27 26.52 19.77
CA SER A 62 9.49 27.27 18.54
C SER A 62 8.22 27.95 18.00
N LEU A 63 7.03 27.47 18.40
CA LEU A 63 5.73 28.04 18.03
C LEU A 63 5.27 29.19 18.94
N LEU A 64 5.82 29.27 20.16
CA LEU A 64 5.47 30.28 21.16
C LEU A 64 6.30 31.58 21.02
N GLY A 65 7.25 31.62 20.08
CA GLY A 65 8.08 32.79 19.78
C GLY A 65 9.41 32.83 20.54
N ALA A 66 10.38 33.56 19.98
CA ALA A 66 11.72 33.71 20.53
C ALA A 66 11.76 34.81 21.60
N HIS A 67 11.26 34.52 22.80
CA HIS A 67 11.65 35.24 24.01
C HIS A 67 12.04 34.20 25.06
N ASP A 68 13.33 33.91 25.10
CA ASP A 68 14.09 33.50 26.29
C ASP A 68 13.39 32.56 27.29
N VAL A 69 12.72 31.51 26.79
CA VAL A 69 12.45 30.32 27.61
C VAL A 69 13.80 29.70 27.85
N SER A 70 14.40 30.01 29.00
CA SER A 70 15.77 29.67 29.35
C SER A 70 16.11 28.25 28.91
N CYS A 71 17.12 28.15 28.05
CA CYS A 71 17.55 26.98 27.30
C CYS A 71 18.23 25.91 28.20
N HIS A 72 17.61 25.54 29.31
CA HIS A 72 18.34 24.87 30.39
C HIS A 72 17.83 23.49 30.79
N ASP A 73 16.63 23.10 30.37
CA ASP A 73 16.19 21.71 30.52
C ASP A 73 16.26 20.96 29.18
N PRO A 74 16.97 19.82 29.13
CA PRO A 74 16.88 18.91 28.00
C PRO A 74 15.42 18.42 27.85
N LEU A 75 14.94 18.37 26.61
CA LEU A 75 13.67 17.71 26.29
C LEU A 75 13.92 16.19 26.36
N GLU A 76 13.58 15.58 27.48
CA GLU A 76 13.87 14.16 27.75
C GLU A 76 12.65 13.26 27.57
N MET A 77 11.46 13.84 27.36
CA MET A 77 10.20 13.11 27.27
C MET A 77 9.36 13.59 26.09
N VAL A 78 8.38 12.77 25.71
CA VAL A 78 7.42 13.06 24.65
C VAL A 78 6.00 12.80 25.16
N ALA A 79 5.18 13.84 25.17
CA ALA A 79 3.74 13.73 25.43
C ALA A 79 3.02 13.37 24.14
N ILE A 80 2.36 12.21 24.12
CA ILE A 80 1.57 11.73 22.97
C ILE A 80 0.16 12.25 23.13
N VAL A 81 -0.25 13.11 22.20
CA VAL A 81 -1.59 13.69 22.18
C VAL A 81 -2.36 13.19 20.97
N ASN A 82 -3.66 12.98 21.14
CA ASN A 82 -4.62 12.62 20.11
C ASN A 82 -5.83 13.53 20.23
N HIS A 83 -5.99 14.41 19.26
CA HIS A 83 -7.07 15.39 19.21
C HIS A 83 -7.88 15.20 17.95
N GLN A 84 -9.15 14.80 18.07
CA GLN A 84 -10.04 14.56 16.93
C GLN A 84 -9.45 13.59 15.89
N GLY A 85 -8.77 12.53 16.35
CA GLY A 85 -8.12 11.58 15.46
C GLY A 85 -6.83 12.09 14.81
N ARG A 86 -6.27 13.22 15.26
CA ARG A 86 -4.94 13.72 14.89
C ARG A 86 -3.98 13.50 16.05
N ARG A 87 -2.98 12.64 15.83
CA ARG A 87 -2.01 12.19 16.82
C ARG A 87 -0.62 12.74 16.53
N LEU A 88 0.03 13.26 17.56
CA LEU A 88 1.38 13.81 17.47
C LEU A 88 2.11 13.68 18.81
N GLY A 89 3.42 13.70 18.77
CA GLY A 89 4.27 13.81 19.96
C GLY A 89 4.67 15.26 20.17
N ILE A 90 4.49 15.77 21.39
CA ILE A 90 5.01 17.07 21.83
C ILE A 90 6.22 16.78 22.71
N ALA A 91 7.38 17.33 22.34
CA ALA A 91 8.59 17.23 23.14
C ALA A 91 8.44 18.06 24.42
N VAL A 92 8.68 17.43 25.58
CA VAL A 92 8.53 18.02 26.92
C VAL A 92 9.77 17.76 27.77
N SER A 93 10.09 18.65 28.70
CA SER A 93 11.20 18.46 29.65
C SER A 93 10.80 17.61 30.87
N GLY A 94 9.50 17.39 31.08
CA GLY A 94 9.01 16.52 32.13
C GLY A 94 7.50 16.57 32.29
N VAL A 95 7.00 15.77 33.23
CA VAL A 95 5.61 15.79 33.69
C VAL A 95 5.58 16.38 35.08
N SER A 96 4.68 17.34 35.33
CA SER A 96 4.53 17.96 36.65
C SER A 96 3.47 17.25 37.49
N ASP A 97 2.21 17.21 37.02
CA ASP A 97 1.11 16.61 37.78
C ASP A 97 -0.16 16.41 36.94
N VAL A 98 -1.19 15.77 37.50
CA VAL A 98 -2.55 15.73 36.91
C VAL A 98 -3.51 16.49 37.82
N MET A 99 -4.24 17.47 37.29
CA MET A 99 -5.12 18.33 38.09
C MET A 99 -6.51 18.47 37.50
N LYS A 100 -7.47 18.77 38.38
CA LYS A 100 -8.84 19.15 37.99
C LYS A 100 -9.04 20.63 38.27
N VAL A 101 -9.47 21.36 37.25
CA VAL A 101 -9.66 22.81 37.31
C VAL A 101 -11.11 23.12 36.94
N GLU A 102 -11.78 23.91 37.76
CA GLU A 102 -13.11 24.42 37.42
C GLU A 102 -12.99 25.53 36.37
N VAL A 103 -13.90 25.56 35.40
CA VAL A 103 -13.87 26.53 34.28
C VAL A 103 -13.79 27.98 34.77
N ARG A 104 -14.42 28.31 35.91
CA ARG A 104 -14.39 29.66 36.51
C ARG A 104 -12.99 30.13 36.96
N ASN A 105 -12.05 29.21 37.15
CA ASN A 105 -10.69 29.52 37.59
C ASN A 105 -9.73 29.73 36.40
N LEU A 106 -10.19 29.53 35.17
CA LEU A 106 -9.43 29.82 33.95
C LEU A 106 -9.53 31.31 33.63
N CYS A 107 -8.39 31.96 33.48
CA CYS A 107 -8.27 33.34 33.06
C CYS A 107 -7.94 33.37 31.56
N ARG A 108 -8.83 33.97 30.75
CA ARG A 108 -8.60 34.12 29.31
C ARG A 108 -7.65 35.27 29.03
N LEU A 109 -6.61 34.98 28.27
CA LEU A 109 -5.65 35.94 27.76
C LEU A 109 -6.14 36.53 26.44
N GLY A 110 -5.96 37.84 26.27
CA GLY A 110 -6.27 38.56 25.03
C GLY A 110 -5.00 39.00 24.30
N GLY A 111 -5.08 39.12 22.99
CA GLY A 111 -3.97 39.56 22.14
C GLY A 111 -4.03 38.94 20.74
N GLU A 112 -3.13 39.36 19.86
CA GLU A 112 -2.96 38.80 18.52
C GLU A 112 -1.63 38.05 18.43
N GLY A 113 -1.61 36.95 17.65
CA GLY A 113 -0.40 36.17 17.39
C GLY A 113 -0.51 34.69 17.77
N THR A 114 0.41 33.88 17.22
CA THR A 114 0.39 32.41 17.34
C THR A 114 0.49 31.93 18.79
N ALA A 115 1.29 32.58 19.63
CA ALA A 115 1.45 32.20 21.03
C ALA A 115 0.16 32.36 21.84
N VAL A 116 -0.57 33.46 21.63
CA VAL A 116 -1.87 33.72 22.29
C VAL A 116 -2.94 32.76 21.78
N ALA A 117 -2.90 32.39 20.50
CA ALA A 117 -3.81 31.39 19.94
C ALA A 117 -3.56 29.98 20.51
N LEU A 118 -2.30 29.63 20.75
CA LEU A 118 -1.92 28.32 21.32
C LEU A 118 -2.16 28.22 22.82
N LEU A 119 -2.01 29.33 23.56
CA LEU A 119 -2.16 29.40 25.01
C LEU A 119 -3.19 30.48 25.40
N PRO A 120 -4.47 30.32 25.04
CA PRO A 120 -5.48 31.36 25.21
C PRO A 120 -5.94 31.54 26.65
N GLU A 121 -5.65 30.58 27.55
CA GLU A 121 -6.15 30.57 28.92
C GLU A 121 -5.03 30.15 29.88
N LEU A 122 -5.01 30.72 31.09
CA LEU A 122 -4.12 30.32 32.18
C LEU A 122 -4.90 30.01 33.46
N VAL A 123 -4.36 29.15 34.30
CA VAL A 123 -4.81 28.96 35.67
C VAL A 123 -3.68 29.34 36.62
N LEU A 124 -4.01 30.11 37.65
CA LEU A 124 -3.11 30.40 38.77
C LEU A 124 -3.41 29.41 39.89
N VAL A 125 -2.43 28.58 40.21
CA VAL A 125 -2.51 27.59 41.30
C VAL A 125 -1.76 28.14 42.52
N GLU A 126 -1.87 27.46 43.67
CA GLU A 126 -1.13 27.78 44.88
C GLU A 126 0.38 27.99 44.61
N ASN A 127 1.00 28.91 45.36
CA ASN A 127 2.39 29.36 45.21
C ASN A 127 2.70 30.16 43.92
N GLU A 128 1.73 30.94 43.43
CA GLU A 128 1.88 31.79 42.23
C GLU A 128 2.24 31.01 40.96
N ARG A 129 1.96 29.71 40.94
CA ARG A 129 2.30 28.81 39.85
C ARG A 129 1.32 29.02 38.69
N MET A 130 1.82 29.52 37.56
CA MET A 130 1.03 29.78 36.36
C MET A 130 1.09 28.60 35.41
N ILE A 131 -0.07 28.05 35.04
CA ILE A 131 -0.19 26.94 34.11
C ILE A 131 -1.03 27.38 32.93
N TYR A 132 -0.48 27.29 31.73
CA TYR A 132 -1.16 27.72 30.51
C TYR A 132 -1.90 26.54 29.88
N ARG A 133 -3.16 26.73 29.48
CA ARG A 133 -3.93 25.71 28.78
C ARG A 133 -3.54 25.68 27.31
N LEU A 134 -3.10 24.52 26.82
CA LEU A 134 -2.83 24.31 25.40
C LEU A 134 -4.13 24.13 24.63
N ASP A 135 -4.34 24.98 23.64
CA ASP A 135 -5.43 24.82 22.68
C ASP A 135 -5.00 23.89 21.54
N LEU A 136 -5.52 22.66 21.58
CA LEU A 136 -5.19 21.61 20.61
C LEU A 136 -5.86 21.83 19.25
N ASP A 137 -6.99 22.55 19.19
CA ASP A 137 -7.62 22.93 17.93
C ASP A 137 -6.76 23.95 17.19
N ALA A 138 -6.28 24.97 17.90
CA ALA A 138 -5.34 25.95 17.37
C ALA A 138 -4.04 25.28 16.95
N LEU A 139 -3.45 24.40 17.79
CA LEU A 139 -2.20 23.70 17.49
C LEU A 139 -2.31 22.83 16.23
N CYS A 140 -3.34 22.00 16.13
CA CYS A 140 -3.54 21.11 14.99
C CYS A 140 -4.03 21.84 13.73
N GLY A 141 -4.49 23.09 13.88
CA GLY A 141 -4.87 23.98 12.77
C GLY A 141 -3.71 24.74 12.15
N LEU A 142 -2.53 24.78 12.81
CA LEU A 142 -1.36 25.46 12.27
C LEU A 142 -0.78 24.69 11.07
N PRO A 143 -0.52 25.36 9.93
CA PRO A 143 -0.01 24.71 8.72
C PRO A 143 1.39 24.10 8.87
N GLN A 144 2.12 24.52 9.91
CA GLN A 144 3.48 24.06 10.25
C GLN A 144 3.53 22.89 11.24
N VAL A 145 2.37 22.41 11.70
CA VAL A 145 2.25 21.28 12.64
C VAL A 145 1.84 20.02 11.89
N LEU A 146 2.73 19.03 11.83
CA LEU A 146 2.41 17.71 11.27
C LEU A 146 1.66 16.86 12.29
N THR A 147 0.63 16.15 11.83
CA THR A 147 -0.13 15.19 12.65
C THR A 147 -0.30 13.87 11.90
N ALA A 148 -0.28 12.75 12.61
CA ALA A 148 -0.62 11.43 12.09
C ALA A 148 -2.09 11.14 12.36
N GLN A 149 -2.83 10.48 11.45
CA GLN A 149 -4.22 10.16 11.75
C GLN A 149 -4.34 8.92 12.65
N SER A 150 -4.95 9.08 13.82
CA SER A 150 -5.35 8.01 14.72
C SER A 150 -6.71 7.48 14.27
N ARG A 151 -6.72 6.38 13.52
CA ARG A 151 -7.88 5.48 13.50
C ARG A 151 -7.68 4.50 14.65
N ASP A 152 -8.27 4.80 15.80
CA ASP A 152 -8.44 3.81 16.86
C ASP A 152 -9.82 3.15 16.73
N VAL A 153 -9.77 1.83 16.88
CA VAL A 153 -10.83 0.85 16.70
C VAL A 153 -11.75 0.92 17.91
N GLY A 154 -13.00 1.33 17.70
CA GLY A 154 -14.01 1.33 18.75
C GLY A 154 -15.31 2.00 18.30
N ASP A 155 -16.08 1.33 17.44
CA ASP A 155 -17.51 1.18 17.69
C ASP A 155 -18.12 0.09 16.79
N THR A 156 -18.86 -0.80 17.43
CA THR A 156 -19.65 -1.85 16.80
C THR A 156 -20.86 -1.24 16.10
N VAL A 157 -20.80 -1.13 14.78
CA VAL A 157 -21.99 -1.03 13.95
C VAL A 157 -21.79 -1.91 12.72
N GLU A 158 -22.67 -2.90 12.57
CA GLU A 158 -22.86 -3.63 11.32
C GLU A 158 -23.38 -2.66 10.26
N VAL A 159 -22.47 -1.99 9.57
CA VAL A 159 -22.70 -1.41 8.24
C VAL A 159 -21.64 -2.02 7.35
N GLN A 160 -22.05 -2.53 6.19
CA GLN A 160 -21.16 -3.10 5.18
C GLN A 160 -20.05 -2.10 4.85
N ASP A 161 -18.86 -2.35 5.39
CA ASP A 161 -17.73 -1.43 5.38
C ASP A 161 -16.89 -1.61 4.10
N PRO A 162 -16.83 -0.63 3.18
CA PRO A 162 -15.90 -0.65 2.06
C PRO A 162 -14.42 -0.61 2.49
N SER A 163 -14.12 -0.37 3.78
CA SER A 163 -12.75 -0.37 4.33
C SER A 163 -12.15 -1.78 4.53
N ARG A 164 -12.91 -2.86 4.24
CA ARG A 164 -12.36 -4.22 4.08
C ARG A 164 -11.74 -4.48 2.71
N GLU A 165 -11.94 -3.58 1.74
CA GLU A 165 -11.46 -3.80 0.38
C GLU A 165 -9.93 -3.74 0.35
N LEU A 166 -9.33 -4.89 0.06
CA LEU A 166 -7.89 -5.02 -0.14
C LEU A 166 -7.57 -4.50 -1.55
N HIS A 167 -6.68 -3.51 -1.62
CA HIS A 167 -6.09 -3.08 -2.87
C HIS A 167 -4.89 -3.99 -3.19
N HIS A 168 -4.94 -4.62 -4.36
CA HIS A 168 -3.81 -5.33 -4.94
C HIS A 168 -2.98 -4.33 -5.72
N LEU A 169 -1.82 -3.96 -5.20
CA LEU A 169 -0.97 -2.94 -5.77
C LEU A 169 0.22 -3.60 -6.46
N LEU A 170 0.34 -3.40 -7.77
CA LEU A 170 1.53 -3.77 -8.53
C LEU A 170 2.63 -2.74 -8.24
N LEU A 171 3.75 -3.19 -7.69
CA LEU A 171 4.95 -2.41 -7.46
C LEU A 171 5.93 -2.59 -8.62
N PHE A 172 6.45 -1.48 -9.13
CA PHE A 172 7.39 -1.49 -10.23
C PHE A 172 8.37 -0.31 -10.14
N GLU A 173 9.49 -0.43 -10.83
CA GLU A 173 10.54 0.58 -10.89
C GLU A 173 10.56 1.25 -12.27
N CYS A 174 10.77 2.57 -12.29
CA CYS A 174 10.97 3.35 -13.51
C CYS A 174 11.99 4.46 -13.23
N GLU A 175 13.10 4.45 -13.96
CA GLU A 175 14.25 5.35 -13.85
C GLU A 175 14.73 5.52 -12.40
N GLY A 176 14.86 4.42 -11.67
CA GLY A 176 15.35 4.40 -10.28
C GLY A 176 14.33 4.87 -9.23
N LYS A 177 13.07 5.12 -9.60
CA LYS A 177 11.97 5.45 -8.68
C LYS A 177 10.96 4.31 -8.63
N ARG A 178 10.29 4.15 -7.49
CA ARG A 178 9.29 3.09 -7.28
C ARG A 178 7.88 3.64 -7.33
N TYR A 179 7.03 2.92 -8.04
CA TYR A 179 5.63 3.25 -8.24
C TYR A 179 4.75 2.06 -7.87
N ALA A 180 3.52 2.38 -7.48
CA ALA A 180 2.46 1.43 -7.21
C ALA A 180 1.25 1.76 -8.08
N LEU A 181 0.58 0.75 -8.59
CA LEU A 181 -0.67 0.90 -9.34
C LEU A 181 -1.68 -0.16 -8.91
N ASP A 182 -2.95 0.19 -8.82
CA ASP A 182 -3.99 -0.81 -8.58
C ASP A 182 -4.03 -1.81 -9.75
N ALA A 183 -3.81 -3.09 -9.43
CA ALA A 183 -3.73 -4.16 -10.41
C ALA A 183 -5.04 -4.34 -11.20
N ARG A 184 -6.17 -3.89 -10.65
CA ARG A 184 -7.47 -3.91 -11.35
C ARG A 184 -7.55 -2.92 -12.51
N ALA A 185 -6.69 -1.90 -12.52
CA ALA A 185 -6.59 -0.96 -13.63
C ALA A 185 -5.79 -1.57 -14.81
N ILE A 186 -4.99 -2.61 -14.55
CA ILE A 186 -4.05 -3.17 -15.51
C ILE A 186 -4.79 -4.11 -16.46
N THR A 187 -4.70 -3.80 -17.75
CA THR A 187 -5.29 -4.62 -18.81
C THR A 187 -4.34 -5.73 -19.24
N GLU A 188 -3.06 -5.38 -19.45
CA GLU A 188 -2.03 -6.30 -19.93
C GLU A 188 -0.65 -5.81 -19.44
N LEU A 189 0.21 -6.74 -19.05
CA LEU A 189 1.65 -6.51 -18.87
C LEU A 189 2.40 -7.19 -20.01
N VAL A 190 3.27 -6.44 -20.69
CA VAL A 190 4.04 -6.94 -21.83
C VAL A 190 5.52 -6.84 -21.50
N ASP A 191 6.17 -7.99 -21.38
CA ASP A 191 7.62 -8.06 -21.26
C ASP A 191 8.25 -7.84 -22.65
N ARG A 192 9.25 -6.97 -22.72
CA ARG A 192 10.01 -6.61 -23.93
C ARG A 192 9.11 -6.41 -25.17
N PRO A 193 8.28 -5.35 -25.19
CA PRO A 193 7.41 -5.07 -26.32
C PRO A 193 8.23 -4.71 -27.57
N ASP A 194 7.83 -5.22 -28.72
CA ASP A 194 8.31 -4.73 -30.02
C ASP A 194 7.71 -3.34 -30.29
N MET A 195 8.52 -2.30 -30.06
CA MET A 195 8.10 -0.90 -30.24
C MET A 195 8.45 -0.40 -31.65
N LEU A 196 7.44 0.04 -32.38
CA LEU A 196 7.63 0.81 -33.61
C LEU A 196 7.85 2.29 -33.25
N PRO A 197 8.69 3.03 -33.99
CA PRO A 197 8.92 4.44 -33.72
C PRO A 197 7.64 5.26 -33.87
N SER A 198 7.42 6.18 -32.93
CA SER A 198 6.28 7.09 -32.98
C SER A 198 6.42 8.08 -34.14
N LYS A 199 5.36 8.21 -34.94
CA LYS A 199 5.26 9.25 -35.99
C LYS A 199 5.05 10.66 -35.42
N LEU A 200 4.73 10.78 -34.13
CA LEU A 200 4.31 12.05 -33.52
C LEU A 200 5.46 12.90 -32.98
N GLY A 201 6.67 12.32 -32.83
CA GLY A 201 7.85 13.05 -32.37
C GLY A 201 7.76 13.56 -30.93
N GLY A 202 8.90 13.56 -30.24
CA GLY A 202 9.04 14.08 -28.87
C GLY A 202 9.13 13.00 -27.80
N ASP A 203 9.63 13.42 -26.63
CA ASP A 203 10.03 12.51 -25.54
C ASP A 203 8.84 11.90 -24.76
N TYR A 204 7.62 12.28 -25.09
CA TYR A 204 6.41 11.85 -24.37
C TYR A 204 5.93 10.46 -24.81
N CYS A 205 6.01 10.18 -26.12
CA CYS A 205 5.63 8.91 -26.73
C CYS A 205 6.88 8.25 -27.28
N LEU A 206 7.37 7.23 -26.58
CA LEU A 206 8.59 6.51 -26.91
C LEU A 206 8.43 5.60 -28.13
N GLY A 207 7.19 5.22 -28.44
CA GLY A 207 6.87 4.38 -29.57
C GLY A 207 5.42 3.95 -29.61
N VAL A 208 5.11 3.04 -30.52
CA VAL A 208 3.79 2.43 -30.69
C VAL A 208 3.98 0.93 -30.67
N VAL A 209 3.19 0.26 -29.85
CA VAL A 209 3.19 -1.20 -29.73
C VAL A 209 1.88 -1.71 -30.30
N ASN A 210 1.95 -2.58 -31.31
CA ASN A 210 0.76 -3.23 -31.81
C ASN A 210 0.38 -4.37 -30.87
N ARG A 211 -0.77 -4.23 -30.19
CA ARG A 211 -1.35 -5.25 -29.33
C ARG A 211 -2.66 -5.73 -29.91
N ARG A 212 -2.67 -6.97 -30.40
CA ARG A 212 -3.88 -7.65 -30.88
C ARG A 212 -4.59 -6.83 -31.98
N GLY A 213 -3.82 -6.26 -32.91
CA GLY A 213 -4.33 -5.43 -34.02
C GLY A 213 -4.64 -3.97 -33.64
N ILE A 214 -4.41 -3.58 -32.40
CA ILE A 214 -4.63 -2.23 -31.89
C ILE A 214 -3.29 -1.56 -31.62
N ASP A 215 -3.08 -0.38 -32.19
CA ASP A 215 -1.89 0.43 -31.95
C ASP A 215 -2.00 1.13 -30.58
N VAL A 216 -1.18 0.67 -29.63
CA VAL A 216 -1.11 1.21 -28.28
C VAL A 216 0.11 2.15 -28.19
N PRO A 217 -0.09 3.46 -27.92
CA PRO A 217 1.03 4.37 -27.71
C PRO A 217 1.76 4.01 -26.42
N ALA A 218 3.08 3.86 -26.50
CA ALA A 218 3.97 3.61 -25.37
C ALA A 218 4.51 4.95 -24.85
N LEU A 219 3.99 5.40 -23.71
CA LEU A 219 4.28 6.69 -23.12
C LEU A 219 5.34 6.57 -22.02
N SER A 220 6.19 7.59 -21.91
CA SER A 220 7.15 7.69 -20.80
C SER A 220 6.42 8.07 -19.50
N LEU A 221 6.54 7.22 -18.47
CA LEU A 221 5.85 7.46 -17.21
C LEU A 221 6.32 8.76 -16.53
N ASN A 222 7.62 9.04 -16.46
CA ASN A 222 8.11 10.24 -15.79
C ASN A 222 7.63 11.54 -16.46
N ARG A 223 7.57 11.53 -17.80
CA ARG A 223 7.05 12.63 -18.60
C ARG A 223 5.56 12.84 -18.36
N VAL A 224 4.81 11.72 -18.28
CA VAL A 224 3.40 11.74 -17.87
C VAL A 224 3.27 12.27 -16.44
N LEU A 225 4.10 11.88 -15.51
CA LEU A 225 3.99 12.34 -14.13
C LEU A 225 4.54 13.76 -13.90
N GLY A 226 5.26 14.33 -14.87
CA GLY A 226 5.93 15.61 -14.76
C GLY A 226 7.09 15.63 -13.76
N ILE A 227 7.70 14.47 -13.49
CA ILE A 227 8.81 14.29 -12.51
C ILE A 227 10.15 14.03 -13.24
N ASP A 228 10.31 14.62 -14.41
CA ASP A 228 11.51 14.43 -15.23
C ASP A 228 12.75 14.96 -14.52
N SER A 229 13.85 14.20 -14.60
CA SER A 229 15.17 14.72 -14.29
C SER A 229 15.97 14.85 -15.60
N PRO A 230 16.66 15.99 -15.85
CA PRO A 230 17.39 16.21 -17.10
C PRO A 230 18.63 15.30 -17.27
N ALA A 231 18.94 14.43 -16.31
CA ALA A 231 20.20 13.68 -16.25
C ALA A 231 20.16 12.23 -16.77
N THR A 232 18.99 11.67 -17.12
CA THR A 232 18.85 10.21 -17.36
C THR A 232 18.57 9.81 -18.80
N ALA A 233 18.80 10.68 -19.78
CA ALA A 233 18.51 10.43 -21.20
C ALA A 233 19.39 9.34 -21.88
N GLN A 234 20.28 8.65 -21.13
CA GLN A 234 21.25 7.71 -21.68
C GLN A 234 21.23 6.30 -21.07
N ALA A 235 20.27 5.97 -20.19
CA ALA A 235 20.18 4.63 -19.58
C ALA A 235 19.03 3.73 -20.10
N ALA A 236 18.20 4.19 -21.04
CA ALA A 236 16.97 3.51 -21.46
C ALA A 236 17.16 2.48 -22.59
N GLN A 237 18.20 1.65 -22.53
CA GLN A 237 18.34 0.50 -23.44
C GLN A 237 18.81 -0.72 -22.64
N ASN A 238 17.86 -1.51 -22.14
CA ASN A 238 17.88 -2.98 -22.30
C ASN A 238 16.77 -3.77 -21.58
N GLN A 239 15.83 -3.15 -20.85
CA GLN A 239 14.77 -3.91 -20.15
C GLN A 239 13.45 -3.14 -20.11
N ASN A 240 12.94 -2.63 -21.24
CA ASN A 240 11.68 -1.90 -21.20
C ASN A 240 10.51 -2.89 -21.13
N GLN A 241 9.67 -2.75 -20.11
CA GLN A 241 8.39 -3.44 -19.98
C GLN A 241 7.24 -2.44 -20.24
N LEU A 242 6.08 -2.94 -20.64
CA LEU A 242 4.91 -2.11 -20.93
C LEU A 242 3.72 -2.50 -20.06
N LEU A 243 3.16 -1.50 -19.40
CA LEU A 243 1.95 -1.63 -18.61
C LEU A 243 0.79 -1.01 -19.39
N VAL A 244 -0.15 -1.84 -19.86
CA VAL A 244 -1.28 -1.40 -20.68
C VAL A 244 -2.49 -1.10 -19.79
N LEU A 245 -3.04 0.09 -19.95
CA LEU A 245 -4.24 0.57 -19.29
C LEU A 245 -5.33 0.88 -20.31
N THR A 246 -6.59 0.60 -19.96
CA THR A 246 -7.74 0.88 -20.81
C THR A 246 -8.69 1.86 -20.12
N SER A 247 -9.03 2.95 -20.82
CA SER A 247 -9.97 3.96 -20.32
C SER A 247 -11.42 3.47 -20.39
N ARG A 248 -12.32 4.18 -19.71
CA ARG A 248 -13.77 3.90 -19.76
C ARG A 248 -14.37 4.01 -21.16
N GLU A 249 -13.76 4.83 -22.01
CA GLU A 249 -14.16 5.04 -23.41
C GLU A 249 -13.56 3.97 -24.35
N GLY A 250 -12.77 3.01 -23.83
CA GLY A 250 -12.16 1.93 -24.60
C GLY A 250 -10.79 2.25 -25.22
N TYR A 251 -10.23 3.42 -24.93
CA TYR A 251 -8.88 3.80 -25.40
C TYR A 251 -7.80 3.10 -24.58
N ARG A 252 -6.78 2.58 -25.25
CA ARG A 252 -5.64 1.92 -24.62
C ARG A 252 -4.40 2.78 -24.63
N ILE A 253 -3.68 2.81 -23.52
CA ILE A 253 -2.38 3.45 -23.39
C ILE A 253 -1.39 2.48 -22.78
N GLY A 254 -0.13 2.57 -23.16
CA GLY A 254 0.96 1.83 -22.55
C GLY A 254 1.86 2.77 -21.76
N LEU A 255 2.20 2.40 -20.53
CA LEU A 255 3.20 3.07 -19.72
C LEU A 255 4.47 2.23 -19.74
N VAL A 256 5.57 2.82 -20.19
CA VAL A 256 6.87 2.15 -20.20
C VAL A 256 7.49 2.25 -18.81
N TYR A 257 7.99 1.13 -18.31
CA TYR A 257 8.68 1.01 -17.04
C TYR A 257 9.86 0.02 -17.14
N ASP A 258 10.73 -0.01 -16.14
CA ASP A 258 11.99 -0.77 -16.22
C ASP A 258 11.79 -2.21 -15.76
N ARG A 259 11.19 -2.40 -14.58
CA ARG A 259 10.97 -3.76 -14.06
C ARG A 259 9.86 -3.82 -13.04
N MET A 260 9.18 -4.96 -13.00
CA MET A 260 8.21 -5.29 -11.97
C MET A 260 8.93 -5.78 -10.72
N ILE A 261 8.57 -5.24 -9.56
CA ILE A 261 9.15 -5.61 -8.27
C ILE A 261 8.32 -6.75 -7.66
N SER A 262 7.07 -6.47 -7.30
CA SER A 262 6.16 -7.45 -6.69
C SER A 262 4.72 -6.95 -6.72
N ILE A 263 3.77 -7.77 -6.29
CA ILE A 263 2.39 -7.35 -6.02
C ILE A 263 2.18 -7.41 -4.52
N VAL A 264 1.67 -6.34 -3.92
CA VAL A 264 1.38 -6.29 -2.48
C VAL A 264 -0.10 -6.02 -2.24
N ARG A 265 -0.64 -6.61 -1.18
CA ARG A 265 -1.99 -6.27 -0.70
C ARG A 265 -1.90 -5.23 0.39
N LYS A 266 -2.62 -4.13 0.20
CA LYS A 266 -2.72 -3.04 1.17
C LYS A 266 -4.18 -2.67 1.40
N ARG A 267 -4.54 -2.42 2.65
CA ARG A 267 -5.81 -1.78 2.98
C ARG A 267 -5.72 -0.30 2.71
N ALA A 268 -6.86 0.35 2.47
CA ALA A 268 -6.91 1.79 2.23
C ALA A 268 -6.22 2.62 3.34
N HIS A 269 -6.24 2.15 4.60
CA HIS A 269 -5.58 2.84 5.70
C HIS A 269 -4.06 2.65 5.77
N GLU A 270 -3.50 1.69 5.03
CA GLU A 270 -2.04 1.47 4.94
C GLU A 270 -1.40 2.35 3.85
N ILE A 271 -2.21 2.98 3.00
CA ILE A 271 -1.78 3.92 1.98
C ILE A 271 -1.76 5.30 2.63
N LEU A 272 -0.58 5.90 2.72
CA LEU A 272 -0.39 7.20 3.34
C LEU A 272 -0.71 8.32 2.32
N PRO A 273 -1.27 9.46 2.76
CA PRO A 273 -1.52 10.57 1.85
C PRO A 273 -0.20 11.17 1.34
N LEU A 274 -0.13 11.45 0.04
CA LEU A 274 1.00 12.16 -0.56
C LEU A 274 0.82 13.68 -0.35
N PRO A 275 1.81 14.40 0.22
CA PRO A 275 1.76 15.85 0.27
C PRO A 275 1.75 16.44 -1.14
N ARG A 276 0.74 17.26 -1.45
CA ARG A 276 0.50 17.80 -2.79
C ARG A 276 1.38 19.02 -3.15
N TYR A 277 2.15 19.53 -2.20
CA TYR A 277 2.96 20.73 -2.37
C TYR A 277 4.22 20.46 -3.20
N GLY A 278 4.47 21.26 -4.24
CA GLY A 278 5.67 21.15 -5.11
C GLY A 278 5.56 20.14 -6.25
N LEU A 279 4.51 19.31 -6.29
CA LEU A 279 4.22 18.44 -7.44
C LEU A 279 3.57 19.25 -8.56
N ARG A 280 4.03 19.05 -9.79
CA ARG A 280 3.40 19.66 -10.97
C ARG A 280 1.97 19.18 -11.16
N GLU A 281 1.73 17.88 -10.92
CA GLU A 281 0.47 17.20 -11.19
C GLU A 281 0.05 16.35 -9.97
N PRO A 282 -0.41 16.96 -8.86
CA PRO A 282 -0.73 16.23 -7.63
C PRO A 282 -1.92 15.28 -7.79
N GLY A 283 -2.78 15.49 -8.80
CA GLY A 283 -3.92 14.61 -9.10
C GLY A 283 -3.50 13.23 -9.62
N LEU A 284 -2.29 13.07 -10.16
CA LEU A 284 -1.80 11.79 -10.68
C LEU A 284 -1.36 10.81 -9.58
N PHE A 285 -1.42 11.22 -8.31
CA PHE A 285 -0.98 10.43 -7.18
C PHE A 285 -2.12 10.26 -6.16
N ALA A 286 -2.45 9.00 -5.88
CA ALA A 286 -3.42 8.66 -4.84
C ALA A 286 -2.77 8.58 -3.45
N GLY A 287 -1.46 8.31 -3.34
CA GLY A 287 -0.78 8.25 -2.04
C GLY A 287 0.63 7.66 -2.09
N VAL A 288 1.11 7.22 -0.94
CA VAL A 288 2.40 6.58 -0.73
C VAL A 288 2.18 5.22 -0.09
N VAL A 289 2.79 4.19 -0.66
CA VAL A 289 2.78 2.82 -0.14
C VAL A 289 4.11 2.57 0.54
N GLY A 290 4.07 2.25 1.83
CA GLY A 290 5.25 1.81 2.57
C GLY A 290 5.62 0.36 2.24
N LEU A 291 6.89 0.14 1.93
CA LEU A 291 7.52 -1.18 1.76
C LEU A 291 8.27 -1.56 3.04
N GLU A 292 8.57 -2.84 3.20
CA GLU A 292 8.98 -3.41 4.49
C GLU A 292 10.42 -3.11 4.88
N ASN A 293 11.27 -2.85 3.88
CA ASN A 293 12.64 -2.38 4.05
C ASN A 293 12.73 -0.87 4.35
N GLY A 294 11.60 -0.21 4.60
CA GLY A 294 11.51 1.24 4.82
C GLY A 294 11.50 2.06 3.54
N GLU A 295 11.57 1.41 2.38
CA GLU A 295 11.41 2.08 1.09
C GLU A 295 9.95 2.43 0.84
N GLN A 296 9.72 3.33 -0.11
CA GLN A 296 8.38 3.84 -0.41
C GLN A 296 8.13 3.77 -1.91
N ALA A 297 6.88 3.52 -2.28
CA ALA A 297 6.41 3.58 -3.66
C ALA A 297 5.27 4.60 -3.78
N LEU A 298 5.28 5.37 -4.87
CA LEU A 298 4.23 6.34 -5.16
C LEU A 298 3.03 5.64 -5.79
N LEU A 299 1.87 5.68 -5.12
CA LEU A 299 0.63 5.15 -5.67
C LEU A 299 0.06 6.12 -6.70
N LEU A 300 -0.07 5.64 -7.94
CA LEU A 300 -0.60 6.42 -9.05
C LEU A 300 -2.13 6.35 -9.09
N GLU A 301 -2.76 7.49 -9.34
CA GLU A 301 -4.19 7.57 -9.61
C GLU A 301 -4.45 7.30 -11.11
N TYR A 302 -4.75 6.04 -11.41
CA TYR A 302 -4.89 5.56 -12.78
C TYR A 302 -6.03 6.25 -13.54
N ARG A 303 -7.09 6.71 -12.86
CA ARG A 303 -8.22 7.39 -13.51
C ARG A 303 -7.81 8.74 -14.06
N GLU A 304 -7.14 9.54 -13.23
CA GLU A 304 -6.60 10.84 -13.63
C GLU A 304 -5.55 10.69 -14.74
N LEU A 305 -4.73 9.63 -14.67
CA LEU A 305 -3.75 9.33 -15.72
C LEU A 305 -4.42 9.03 -17.07
N LEU A 306 -5.53 8.28 -17.07
CA LEU A 306 -6.30 7.91 -18.26
C LEU A 306 -7.17 9.04 -18.80
N GLU A 307 -7.69 9.92 -17.96
CA GLU A 307 -8.60 11.01 -18.33
C GLU A 307 -7.85 12.28 -18.75
N ARG A 308 -6.53 12.30 -18.56
CA ARG A 308 -5.68 13.43 -18.91
C ARG A 308 -5.68 13.71 -20.41
N LYS A 309 -5.76 15.01 -20.76
CA LYS A 309 -5.86 15.47 -22.16
C LYS A 309 -4.70 15.02 -23.02
N GLU A 310 -3.47 15.11 -22.52
CA GLU A 310 -2.26 14.73 -23.24
C GLU A 310 -2.27 13.22 -23.55
N THR A 311 -2.53 12.40 -22.52
CA THR A 311 -2.62 10.94 -22.62
C THR A 311 -3.72 10.51 -23.61
N LEU A 312 -4.91 11.08 -23.49
CA LEU A 312 -6.03 10.81 -24.39
C LEU A 312 -5.76 11.28 -25.82
N SER A 313 -5.05 12.39 -26.01
CA SER A 313 -4.70 12.89 -27.33
C SER A 313 -3.83 11.88 -28.08
N PHE A 314 -2.80 11.32 -27.41
CA PHE A 314 -2.00 10.25 -28.00
C PHE A 314 -2.84 9.01 -28.30
N ALA A 315 -3.70 8.58 -27.38
CA ALA A 315 -4.57 7.42 -27.61
C ALA A 315 -5.49 7.63 -28.83
N ARG A 316 -6.12 8.81 -28.96
CA ARG A 316 -7.03 9.16 -30.07
C ARG A 316 -6.34 9.26 -31.43
N ILE A 317 -5.06 9.65 -31.47
CA ILE A 317 -4.32 9.73 -32.73
C ILE A 317 -4.08 8.32 -33.32
N TYR A 318 -3.77 7.34 -32.47
CA TYR A 318 -3.51 5.97 -32.91
C TYR A 318 -4.77 5.11 -32.98
N GLN A 319 -5.80 5.43 -32.19
CA GLN A 319 -7.06 4.71 -32.14
C GLN A 319 -8.18 5.66 -32.57
N THR A 320 -8.42 5.77 -33.88
CA THR A 320 -9.45 6.66 -34.47
C THR A 320 -10.89 6.23 -34.15
N SER A 321 -11.07 5.03 -33.63
CA SER A 321 -12.29 4.57 -32.97
C SER A 321 -11.86 3.64 -31.84
N PRO A 322 -12.30 3.86 -30.58
CA PRO A 322 -12.09 2.87 -29.54
C PRO A 322 -12.74 1.58 -30.04
N SER A 323 -12.06 0.44 -29.90
CA SER A 323 -12.59 -0.84 -30.36
C SER A 323 -14.03 -1.01 -29.85
N SER A 324 -15.00 -1.04 -30.79
CA SER A 324 -16.46 -1.00 -30.55
C SER A 324 -17.01 -2.21 -29.78
N GLN A 325 -16.14 -2.99 -29.14
CA GLN A 325 -16.46 -4.18 -28.37
C GLN A 325 -16.63 -3.90 -26.87
N ASP A 326 -16.44 -2.65 -26.41
CA ASP A 326 -16.63 -2.23 -25.01
C ASP A 326 -17.65 -1.07 -24.87
N ALA A 327 -18.78 -1.12 -25.58
CA ALA A 327 -19.87 -0.15 -25.38
C ALA A 327 -20.55 -0.35 -24.00
N PRO A 328 -20.86 0.73 -23.24
CA PRO A 328 -21.48 0.64 -21.91
C PRO A 328 -22.86 -0.06 -21.86
N GLY A 329 -23.51 -0.24 -23.02
CA GLY A 329 -24.86 -0.81 -23.12
C GLY A 329 -24.96 -2.33 -22.97
N SER A 330 -23.86 -3.09 -23.05
CA SER A 330 -23.86 -4.56 -22.87
C SER A 330 -23.42 -5.02 -21.47
N ARG A 331 -23.29 -4.11 -20.49
CA ARG A 331 -22.88 -4.42 -19.09
C ARG A 331 -23.98 -5.04 -18.22
N LEU A 332 -25.04 -5.60 -18.80
CA LEU A 332 -25.97 -6.42 -18.03
C LEU A 332 -25.31 -7.79 -17.78
N MET A 333 -24.68 -7.91 -16.62
CA MET A 333 -24.18 -9.15 -15.97
C MET A 333 -22.86 -9.78 -16.50
N GLN A 334 -21.89 -8.98 -16.96
CA GLN A 334 -20.51 -9.44 -17.14
C GLN A 334 -19.64 -9.10 -15.92
N MET A 335 -19.00 -10.09 -15.32
CA MET A 335 -18.02 -9.88 -14.25
C MET A 335 -16.61 -9.80 -14.87
N ASN A 336 -15.89 -8.73 -14.53
CA ASN A 336 -14.48 -8.58 -14.87
C ASN A 336 -13.66 -9.07 -13.67
N GLN A 337 -12.86 -10.11 -13.85
CA GLN A 337 -11.94 -10.59 -12.84
C GLN A 337 -10.50 -10.50 -13.35
N THR A 338 -9.65 -9.86 -12.56
CA THR A 338 -8.21 -9.80 -12.85
C THR A 338 -7.56 -11.10 -12.40
N CYS A 339 -6.88 -11.79 -13.31
CA CYS A 339 -6.18 -13.02 -13.00
C CYS A 339 -4.70 -12.93 -13.39
N LEU A 340 -3.88 -13.66 -12.66
CA LEU A 340 -2.46 -13.84 -12.93
C LEU A 340 -2.27 -15.08 -13.81
N VAL A 341 -1.57 -14.91 -14.91
CA VAL A 341 -1.09 -15.99 -15.79
C VAL A 341 0.34 -16.32 -15.39
N PHE A 342 0.60 -17.60 -15.14
CA PHE A 342 1.93 -18.06 -14.75
C PHE A 342 2.24 -19.45 -15.32
N GLN A 343 3.54 -19.73 -15.45
CA GLN A 343 4.05 -21.01 -15.90
C GLN A 343 4.48 -21.84 -14.68
N ALA A 344 4.01 -23.08 -14.61
CA ALA A 344 4.54 -24.11 -13.73
C ALA A 344 4.93 -25.32 -14.61
N ALA A 345 4.34 -26.48 -14.36
CA ALA A 345 4.30 -27.62 -15.26
C ALA A 345 3.77 -27.25 -16.67
N GLN A 346 2.65 -26.53 -16.68
CA GLN A 346 1.96 -26.01 -17.86
C GLN A 346 1.49 -24.58 -17.54
N PRO A 347 0.98 -23.80 -18.51
CA PRO A 347 0.48 -22.47 -18.22
C PRO A 347 -0.85 -22.53 -17.46
N PHE A 348 -0.95 -21.78 -16.37
CA PHE A 348 -2.13 -21.71 -15.50
C PHE A 348 -2.60 -20.27 -15.33
N VAL A 349 -3.88 -20.13 -14.95
CA VAL A 349 -4.46 -18.86 -14.52
C VAL A 349 -5.00 -18.98 -13.10
N VAL A 350 -4.70 -18.00 -12.26
CA VAL A 350 -5.27 -17.88 -10.91
C VAL A 350 -5.91 -16.51 -10.72
N PRO A 351 -7.10 -16.42 -10.10
CA PRO A 351 -7.66 -15.15 -9.64
C PRO A 351 -6.68 -14.39 -8.72
N LEU A 352 -6.41 -13.12 -9.02
CA LEU A 352 -5.39 -12.34 -8.31
C LEU A 352 -5.76 -12.14 -6.81
N ASP A 353 -7.04 -12.22 -6.49
CA ASP A 353 -7.59 -12.21 -5.13
C ASP A 353 -7.22 -13.46 -4.29
N GLN A 354 -6.66 -14.51 -4.88
CA GLN A 354 -6.08 -15.65 -4.16
C GLN A 354 -4.58 -15.48 -3.85
N VAL A 355 -3.86 -14.63 -4.61
CA VAL A 355 -2.41 -14.40 -4.44
C VAL A 355 -2.12 -13.21 -3.52
N LEU A 356 -1.64 -13.47 -2.30
CA LEU A 356 -1.25 -12.45 -1.33
C LEU A 356 -0.12 -11.56 -1.86
N GLU A 357 0.91 -12.19 -2.40
CA GLU A 357 2.13 -11.54 -2.84
C GLU A 357 2.87 -12.40 -3.87
N ILE A 358 3.61 -11.76 -4.77
CA ILE A 358 4.49 -12.42 -5.73
C ILE A 358 5.91 -11.99 -5.39
N LEU A 359 6.73 -12.95 -4.96
CA LEU A 359 8.12 -12.73 -4.59
C LEU A 359 9.04 -13.36 -5.62
N ASP A 360 10.26 -12.84 -5.73
CA ASP A 360 11.34 -13.59 -6.35
C ASP A 360 11.74 -14.78 -5.48
N MET A 361 12.28 -15.82 -6.10
CA MET A 361 12.80 -16.98 -5.38
C MET A 361 13.87 -16.54 -4.37
N PRO A 362 13.71 -16.80 -3.07
CA PRO A 362 14.69 -16.38 -2.07
C PRO A 362 16.02 -17.11 -2.29
N GLU A 363 17.12 -16.37 -2.30
CA GLU A 363 18.47 -16.94 -2.39
C GLU A 363 18.83 -17.75 -1.13
N HIS A 364 18.32 -17.31 0.02
CA HIS A 364 18.63 -17.87 1.34
C HIS A 364 17.37 -18.38 2.02
N PHE A 365 17.22 -19.71 2.08
CA PHE A 365 16.13 -20.38 2.79
C PHE A 365 16.60 -21.74 3.32
N VAL A 366 15.92 -22.24 4.35
CA VAL A 366 16.21 -23.57 4.93
C VAL A 366 15.65 -24.61 3.97
N ARG A 367 16.51 -25.46 3.40
CA ARG A 367 16.09 -26.51 2.47
C ARG A 367 15.68 -27.77 3.22
N PHE A 368 14.58 -28.37 2.78
CA PHE A 368 14.14 -29.69 3.24
C PHE A 368 14.23 -30.66 2.07
N ALA A 369 14.84 -31.83 2.27
CA ALA A 369 14.93 -32.87 1.26
C ALA A 369 13.74 -33.84 1.40
N GLN A 370 12.53 -33.35 1.14
CA GLN A 370 11.31 -34.15 1.22
C GLN A 370 10.56 -34.15 -0.13
N GLU A 371 10.92 -35.10 -0.99
CA GLU A 371 10.30 -35.26 -2.31
C GLU A 371 8.83 -35.71 -2.20
N GLU A 372 8.49 -36.51 -1.19
CA GLU A 372 7.13 -37.03 -0.94
C GLU A 372 6.12 -35.93 -0.55
N THR A 373 6.59 -34.81 0.02
CA THR A 373 5.73 -33.71 0.48
C THR A 373 5.79 -32.48 -0.43
N HIS A 374 6.58 -32.55 -1.51
CA HIS A 374 6.82 -31.45 -2.45
C HIS A 374 7.38 -30.17 -1.80
N LEU A 375 7.84 -30.27 -0.55
CA LEU A 375 8.34 -29.16 0.26
C LEU A 375 9.82 -28.92 -0.07
N LEU A 376 10.11 -27.76 -0.66
CA LEU A 376 11.48 -27.34 -0.99
C LEU A 376 12.22 -26.82 0.25
N GLY A 377 11.49 -26.19 1.16
CA GLY A 377 12.12 -25.49 2.28
C GLY A 377 11.16 -24.61 3.09
N SER A 378 11.72 -23.81 3.98
CA SER A 378 11.03 -22.67 4.58
C SER A 378 11.93 -21.44 4.60
N PHE A 379 11.32 -20.26 4.51
CA PHE A 379 12.01 -18.99 4.65
C PHE A 379 11.22 -18.08 5.59
N ASN A 380 11.92 -17.13 6.22
CA ASN A 380 11.28 -16.15 7.06
C ASN A 380 10.79 -15.00 6.17
N LEU A 381 9.48 -14.73 6.21
CA LEU A 381 8.87 -13.54 5.64
C LEU A 381 8.15 -12.82 6.78
N ARG A 382 8.58 -11.59 7.11
CA ARG A 382 7.92 -10.71 8.10
C ARG A 382 7.83 -11.30 9.51
N GLY A 383 8.78 -12.16 9.90
CA GLY A 383 8.75 -12.86 11.19
C GLY A 383 7.88 -14.12 11.19
N GLU A 384 7.18 -14.41 10.08
CA GLU A 384 6.45 -15.65 9.86
C GLU A 384 7.34 -16.65 9.10
N GLN A 385 7.30 -17.93 9.48
CA GLN A 385 7.97 -18.99 8.72
C GLN A 385 7.05 -19.46 7.61
N ILE A 386 7.43 -19.17 6.37
CA ILE A 386 6.67 -19.53 5.18
C ILE A 386 7.27 -20.81 4.57
N PRO A 387 6.51 -21.91 4.49
CA PRO A 387 6.91 -23.10 3.75
C PRO A 387 6.90 -22.83 2.24
N LEU A 388 7.94 -23.29 1.55
CA LEU A 388 8.08 -23.23 0.10
C LEU A 388 7.73 -24.58 -0.51
N VAL A 389 6.67 -24.63 -1.31
CA VAL A 389 6.18 -25.86 -1.96
C VAL A 389 6.30 -25.72 -3.47
N CYS A 390 6.90 -26.71 -4.14
CA CYS A 390 7.03 -26.69 -5.59
C CYS A 390 5.69 -27.02 -6.25
N LEU A 391 5.07 -26.05 -6.92
CA LEU A 391 3.76 -26.25 -7.53
C LEU A 391 3.83 -27.25 -8.70
N SER A 392 4.88 -27.22 -9.52
CA SER A 392 5.05 -28.17 -10.63
C SER A 392 5.12 -29.61 -10.13
N SER A 393 5.88 -29.85 -9.05
CA SER A 393 6.00 -31.17 -8.42
C SER A 393 4.68 -31.63 -7.80
N LEU A 394 3.93 -30.71 -7.17
CA LEU A 394 2.63 -31.01 -6.58
C LEU A 394 1.59 -31.44 -7.64
N ILE A 395 1.67 -30.87 -8.85
CA ILE A 395 0.69 -31.10 -9.92
C ILE A 395 1.01 -32.36 -10.71
N GLU A 396 2.28 -32.53 -11.14
CA GLU A 396 2.69 -33.61 -12.04
C GLU A 396 3.35 -34.79 -11.31
N GLY A 397 3.62 -34.68 -10.01
CA GLY A 397 4.31 -35.70 -9.22
C GLY A 397 5.81 -35.79 -9.48
N THR A 398 6.36 -34.97 -10.39
CA THR A 398 7.79 -34.88 -10.69
C THR A 398 8.20 -33.43 -10.89
N THR A 399 9.38 -33.04 -10.43
CA THR A 399 10.01 -31.77 -10.82
C THR A 399 10.55 -31.93 -12.25
N PRO A 400 10.04 -31.22 -13.27
CA PRO A 400 10.57 -31.35 -14.62
C PRO A 400 12.05 -30.91 -14.64
N PRO A 401 12.96 -31.71 -15.24
CA PRO A 401 14.38 -31.38 -15.26
C PRO A 401 14.63 -30.16 -16.16
N GLY A 402 15.29 -29.14 -15.61
CA GLY A 402 15.75 -27.96 -16.35
C GLY A 402 14.89 -26.70 -16.22
N ASN A 403 13.89 -26.68 -15.34
CA ASN A 403 13.01 -25.52 -15.18
C ASN A 403 13.52 -24.60 -14.07
N THR A 404 13.93 -23.36 -14.40
CA THR A 404 14.30 -22.35 -13.39
C THR A 404 13.05 -22.01 -12.56
N LEU A 405 13.16 -22.17 -11.25
CA LEU A 405 12.13 -21.75 -10.28
C LEU A 405 12.43 -20.30 -9.90
N GLU A 406 11.72 -19.35 -10.50
CA GLU A 406 12.10 -17.93 -10.38
C GLU A 406 11.17 -17.15 -9.45
N ARG A 407 9.93 -17.61 -9.24
CA ARG A 407 8.90 -16.85 -8.52
C ARG A 407 8.21 -17.67 -7.44
N VAL A 408 7.79 -16.99 -6.38
CA VAL A 408 7.00 -17.56 -5.27
C VAL A 408 5.68 -16.81 -5.18
N LEU A 409 4.57 -17.53 -5.34
CA LEU A 409 3.22 -17.04 -5.10
C LEU A 409 2.85 -17.29 -3.65
N LEU A 410 2.78 -16.23 -2.85
CA LEU A 410 2.32 -16.32 -1.47
C LEU A 410 0.79 -16.43 -1.44
N VAL A 411 0.28 -17.47 -0.81
CA VAL A 411 -1.16 -17.76 -0.73
C VAL A 411 -1.54 -18.01 0.72
N LYS A 412 -2.70 -17.47 1.14
CA LYS A 412 -3.17 -17.62 2.52
C LYS A 412 -3.94 -18.93 2.69
N GLY A 413 -3.53 -19.76 3.64
CA GLY A 413 -4.32 -20.88 4.16
C GLY A 413 -5.34 -20.44 5.21
N GLU A 414 -5.95 -21.40 5.91
CA GLU A 414 -6.81 -21.11 7.05
C GLU A 414 -6.00 -20.68 8.28
N ARG A 415 -4.79 -21.24 8.45
CA ARG A 415 -3.95 -20.99 9.64
C ARG A 415 -2.60 -20.38 9.28
N HIS A 416 -1.99 -20.79 8.18
CA HIS A 416 -0.64 -20.39 7.79
C HIS A 416 -0.59 -19.92 6.34
N SER A 417 0.37 -19.05 6.04
CA SER A 417 0.64 -18.63 4.65
C SER A 417 1.64 -19.57 4.01
N PHE A 418 1.48 -19.86 2.72
CA PHE A 418 2.32 -20.81 1.97
C PHE A 418 2.92 -20.11 0.74
N GLY A 419 4.19 -20.37 0.46
CA GLY A 419 4.86 -19.92 -0.75
C GLY A 419 4.84 -21.02 -1.82
N LEU A 420 4.01 -20.85 -2.84
CA LEU A 420 3.96 -21.77 -3.97
C LEU A 420 4.98 -21.35 -5.02
N VAL A 421 6.02 -22.17 -5.20
CA VAL A 421 7.10 -21.87 -6.13
C VAL A 421 6.68 -22.27 -7.55
N VAL A 422 6.75 -21.31 -8.45
CA VAL A 422 6.40 -21.43 -9.88
C VAL A 422 7.61 -21.09 -10.74
N ASN A 423 7.55 -21.46 -12.02
CA ASN A 423 8.67 -21.25 -12.93
C ASN A 423 8.83 -19.78 -13.27
N ARG A 424 7.76 -19.13 -13.72
CA ARG A 424 7.72 -17.69 -13.96
C ARG A 424 6.28 -17.19 -13.95
N THR A 425 6.11 -15.89 -13.74
CA THR A 425 4.83 -15.19 -13.93
C THR A 425 4.86 -14.51 -15.30
N ASP A 426 3.87 -14.82 -16.15
CA ASP A 426 3.85 -14.35 -17.54
C ASP A 426 3.17 -12.98 -17.68
N SER A 427 1.91 -12.88 -17.24
CA SER A 427 1.10 -11.67 -17.41
C SER A 427 0.00 -11.55 -16.36
N ILE A 428 -0.49 -10.33 -16.14
CA ILE A 428 -1.76 -10.08 -15.47
C ILE A 428 -2.76 -9.71 -16.56
N GLU A 429 -3.87 -10.44 -16.63
CA GLU A 429 -4.91 -10.21 -17.63
C GLU A 429 -6.27 -10.05 -16.94
N THR A 430 -7.10 -9.15 -17.47
CA THR A 430 -8.48 -8.98 -17.01
C THR A 430 -9.41 -9.83 -17.86
N PHE A 431 -10.08 -10.78 -17.20
CA PHE A 431 -10.99 -11.75 -17.80
C PHE A 431 -12.43 -11.28 -17.65
N THR A 432 -13.18 -11.32 -18.73
CA THR A 432 -14.61 -10.99 -18.72
C THR A 432 -15.40 -12.26 -18.98
N HIS A 433 -16.20 -12.67 -18.00
CA HIS A 433 -17.11 -13.82 -18.14
C HIS A 433 -18.54 -13.43 -17.81
N PRO A 434 -19.55 -14.09 -18.42
CA PRO A 434 -20.93 -13.90 -18.03
C PRO A 434 -21.13 -14.40 -16.59
N ALA A 435 -21.82 -13.64 -15.74
CA ALA A 435 -22.03 -13.97 -14.33
C ALA A 435 -22.75 -15.31 -14.11
N SER A 436 -23.40 -15.85 -15.14
CA SER A 436 -24.05 -17.17 -15.17
C SER A 436 -23.07 -18.34 -15.31
N GLU A 437 -21.85 -18.10 -15.81
CA GLU A 437 -20.78 -19.10 -15.95
C GLU A 437 -19.67 -18.75 -14.96
N HIS A 438 -19.96 -18.85 -13.66
CA HIS A 438 -18.97 -18.71 -12.61
C HIS A 438 -18.19 -20.03 -12.50
N PRO A 439 -16.94 -20.13 -13.00
CA PRO A 439 -16.25 -21.41 -13.08
C PRO A 439 -15.89 -21.91 -11.67
N GLU A 440 -16.11 -23.20 -11.39
CA GLU A 440 -15.72 -23.81 -10.11
C GLU A 440 -14.22 -23.59 -9.87
N GLY A 441 -13.87 -22.92 -8.77
CA GLY A 441 -12.48 -22.51 -8.48
C GLY A 441 -12.27 -21.00 -8.35
N TRP A 442 -13.28 -20.18 -8.65
CA TRP A 442 -13.27 -18.72 -8.40
C TRP A 442 -13.59 -18.36 -6.94
N GLU A 443 -14.28 -19.25 -6.21
CA GLU A 443 -14.69 -19.01 -4.83
C GLU A 443 -13.65 -19.44 -3.79
N HIS A 444 -13.58 -18.68 -2.70
CA HIS A 444 -12.94 -19.09 -1.46
C HIS A 444 -13.82 -20.13 -0.75
N GLY A 445 -13.57 -21.43 -0.98
CA GLY A 445 -14.16 -22.52 -0.18
C GLY A 445 -15.21 -23.38 -0.87
N ALA A 446 -15.12 -23.62 -2.18
CA ALA A 446 -15.94 -24.64 -2.84
C ALA A 446 -15.67 -26.06 -2.25
N SER A 447 -16.75 -26.84 -2.12
CA SER A 447 -16.85 -28.14 -1.43
C SER A 447 -15.79 -29.18 -1.83
N ILE A 448 -15.27 -29.87 -0.82
CA ILE A 448 -14.22 -30.89 -0.88
C ILE A 448 -14.84 -32.25 -1.24
N ARG A 449 -14.72 -32.73 -2.49
CA ARG A 449 -14.64 -34.17 -2.82
C ARG A 449 -13.84 -34.40 -4.12
N GLY A 450 -12.71 -35.11 -4.03
CA GLY A 450 -11.92 -35.56 -5.19
C GLY A 450 -10.40 -35.54 -4.97
N SER A 451 -9.64 -36.30 -5.74
CA SER A 451 -8.16 -36.28 -5.78
C SER A 451 -7.65 -34.91 -6.27
N VAL A 452 -6.42 -34.48 -5.91
CA VAL A 452 -5.81 -33.21 -6.38
C VAL A 452 -5.91 -33.06 -7.92
N ASN A 453 -5.87 -34.18 -8.64
CA ASN A 453 -5.99 -34.25 -10.09
C ASN A 453 -7.43 -34.07 -10.61
N ASP A 454 -8.46 -34.42 -9.82
CA ASP A 454 -9.88 -34.15 -10.11
C ASP A 454 -10.26 -32.69 -9.78
N ARG A 455 -9.51 -32.03 -8.89
CA ARG A 455 -9.74 -30.65 -8.42
C ARG A 455 -9.32 -29.56 -9.43
N MET A 456 -8.93 -29.94 -10.65
CA MET A 456 -8.08 -29.14 -11.54
C MET A 456 -8.65 -28.78 -12.92
N ARG A 457 -9.93 -29.03 -13.21
CA ARG A 457 -10.45 -28.90 -14.58
C ARG A 457 -11.62 -27.93 -14.72
N SER A 458 -11.43 -26.71 -14.26
CA SER A 458 -12.20 -25.59 -14.81
C SER A 458 -11.38 -24.94 -15.93
N LEU A 459 -11.71 -25.27 -17.18
CA LEU A 459 -11.14 -24.62 -18.35
C LEU A 459 -11.81 -23.25 -18.49
N VAL A 460 -11.00 -22.20 -18.48
CA VAL A 460 -11.48 -20.82 -18.64
C VAL A 460 -11.06 -20.30 -20.00
N SER A 461 -12.02 -19.69 -20.70
CA SER A 461 -11.82 -19.12 -22.02
C SER A 461 -11.16 -17.74 -21.91
N ILE A 462 -9.98 -17.61 -22.48
CA ILE A 462 -9.16 -16.40 -22.48
C ILE A 462 -9.29 -15.69 -23.82
N GLY A 463 -9.76 -14.45 -23.80
CA GLY A 463 -9.91 -13.60 -24.99
C GLY A 463 -11.36 -13.15 -25.22
N LYS A 464 -11.53 -12.12 -26.06
CA LYS A 464 -12.83 -11.64 -26.56
C LYS A 464 -12.85 -11.80 -28.09
N GLY A 465 -13.94 -12.34 -28.65
CA GLY A 465 -14.13 -12.52 -30.10
C GLY A 465 -13.50 -13.81 -30.67
N ASP A 466 -13.01 -13.77 -31.90
CA ASP A 466 -12.57 -14.93 -32.71
C ASP A 466 -11.24 -15.61 -32.28
N GLN A 467 -10.68 -15.25 -31.13
CA GLN A 467 -9.40 -15.77 -30.63
C GLN A 467 -9.51 -16.16 -29.16
N VAL A 468 -10.43 -17.09 -28.87
CA VAL A 468 -10.59 -17.71 -27.55
C VAL A 468 -9.53 -18.79 -27.35
N ARG A 469 -8.68 -18.64 -26.33
CA ARG A 469 -7.73 -19.67 -25.87
C ARG A 469 -8.22 -20.29 -24.58
N TRP A 470 -8.25 -21.61 -24.50
CA TRP A 470 -8.59 -22.29 -23.25
C TRP A 470 -7.35 -22.40 -22.37
N MET A 471 -7.43 -21.93 -21.14
CA MET A 471 -6.39 -22.12 -20.14
C MET A 471 -6.95 -22.74 -18.87
N THR A 472 -6.08 -23.44 -18.16
CA THR A 472 -6.44 -24.16 -16.94
C THR A 472 -6.48 -23.19 -15.78
N LEU A 473 -7.67 -22.97 -15.21
CA LEU A 473 -7.81 -22.23 -13.97
C LEU A 473 -7.38 -23.11 -12.79
N ILE A 474 -6.58 -22.55 -11.90
CA ILE A 474 -6.14 -23.22 -10.68
C ILE A 474 -6.61 -22.44 -9.45
N ASN A 475 -7.22 -23.15 -8.50
CA ASN A 475 -7.60 -22.58 -7.20
C ASN A 475 -6.49 -22.85 -6.18
N LEU A 476 -5.62 -21.86 -5.98
CA LEU A 476 -4.48 -21.99 -5.06
C LEU A 476 -4.94 -22.06 -3.60
N SER A 477 -6.03 -21.38 -3.24
CA SER A 477 -6.57 -21.41 -1.87
C SER A 477 -6.96 -22.83 -1.44
N ASN A 478 -7.60 -23.61 -2.32
CA ASN A 478 -7.98 -25.00 -2.08
C ASN A 478 -6.75 -25.92 -1.98
N ILE A 479 -5.71 -25.66 -2.79
CA ILE A 479 -4.45 -26.39 -2.72
C ILE A 479 -3.80 -26.18 -1.35
N VAL A 480 -3.69 -24.93 -0.91
CA VAL A 480 -3.10 -24.60 0.40
C VAL A 480 -3.90 -25.20 1.56
N ARG A 481 -5.24 -25.14 1.51
CA ARG A 481 -6.10 -25.82 2.50
C ARG A 481 -5.86 -27.33 2.54
N GLY A 482 -5.66 -27.95 1.38
CA GLY A 482 -5.31 -29.37 1.29
C GLY A 482 -4.00 -29.68 2.01
N LEU A 483 -2.96 -28.87 1.78
CA LEU A 483 -1.65 -29.02 2.41
C LEU A 483 -1.71 -28.85 3.95
N GLU A 484 -2.52 -27.93 4.46
CA GLU A 484 -2.73 -27.75 5.90
C GLU A 484 -3.39 -28.98 6.57
N MET A 485 -4.35 -29.61 5.88
CA MET A 485 -5.07 -30.78 6.39
C MET A 485 -4.17 -32.01 6.47
N THR A 486 -3.33 -32.24 5.46
CA THR A 486 -2.37 -33.37 5.43
C THR A 486 -1.33 -33.26 6.55
N GLY A 487 -0.90 -32.04 6.92
CA GLY A 487 -0.01 -31.82 8.07
C GLY A 487 -0.64 -32.15 9.43
N THR A 488 -1.96 -31.99 9.54
CA THR A 488 -2.71 -32.20 10.81
C THR A 488 -2.97 -33.68 11.09
N GLU A 489 -3.23 -34.50 10.06
CA GLU A 489 -3.44 -35.95 10.19
C GLU A 489 -2.17 -36.68 10.67
N VAL A 490 -0.99 -36.28 10.17
CA VAL A 490 0.31 -36.82 10.59
C VAL A 490 0.63 -36.49 12.06
N GLN A 491 0.21 -35.32 12.54
CA GLN A 491 0.40 -34.91 13.94
C GLN A 491 -0.51 -35.68 14.91
N THR A 492 -1.72 -36.02 14.46
CA THR A 492 -2.71 -36.74 15.28
C THR A 492 -2.33 -38.22 15.44
N GLN A 493 -1.74 -38.84 14.41
CA GLN A 493 -1.23 -40.21 14.50
C GLN A 493 0.02 -40.35 15.39
N ARG A 494 0.85 -39.30 15.51
CA ARG A 494 2.04 -39.31 16.41
C ARG A 494 1.73 -39.12 17.89
N LEU A 495 0.54 -38.62 18.24
CA LEU A 495 0.09 -38.45 19.63
C LEU A 495 -0.73 -39.67 20.14
N ALA A 496 -1.11 -40.58 19.25
CA ALA A 496 -1.93 -41.75 19.56
C ALA A 496 -1.15 -43.08 19.58
N GLY A 497 0.15 -43.06 19.32
CA GLY A 497 1.08 -44.18 19.48
C GLY A 497 2.17 -43.83 20.48
#